data_AF-A0A3B9STX3-F1
#
_entry.id   AF-A0A3B9STX3-F1
#
_cell.length_a   1.000
_cell.length_b   1.000
_cell.length_c   1.000
_cell.angle_alpha   90.00
_cell.angle_beta   90.00
_cell.angle_gamma   90.00
#
_symmetry.space_group_name_H-M   'P 1'
#
loop_
_entity.id
_entity.type
_entity.pdbx_description
1 polymer ?
#
loop_
_entity_poly.entity_id
_entity_poly.type
_entity_poly.pdbx_seq_one_letter_code
_entity_poly.pdbx_strand_id
1 'polypeptide(L)'
;MTRVEQLARELDMQPDNLIRQSIEFFLRHKLKMIESELFLLARKYGVKTVTELDKLIKEGKFHEEDTFEDYFKFEIGRGSWRERG
;
A
#
# COMPACT_ATOMS: atom_id res chain seq x y z
N MET A 1 -8.22 0.60 -34.42
CA MET A 1 -6.95 0.46 -33.69
C MET A 1 -7.14 1.07 -32.31
N THR A 2 -6.93 0.31 -31.24
CA THR A 2 -7.11 0.76 -29.85
C THR A 2 -5.89 1.58 -29.38
N ARG A 3 -6.05 2.39 -28.31
CA ARG A 3 -4.91 3.12 -27.71
C ARG A 3 -3.79 2.19 -27.27
N VAL A 4 -4.12 0.99 -26.78
CA VAL A 4 -3.14 -0.01 -26.37
C VAL A 4 -2.35 -0.53 -27.56
N GLU A 5 -3.01 -0.80 -28.69
CA GLU A 5 -2.31 -1.22 -29.92
C GLU A 5 -1.38 -0.13 -30.47
N GLN A 6 -1.76 1.15 -30.33
CA GLN A 6 -0.92 2.28 -30.76
C GLN A 6 0.33 2.38 -29.89
N LEU A 7 0.17 2.40 -28.56
CA LEU A 7 1.28 2.43 -27.61
C LEU A 7 2.18 1.19 -27.75
N ALA A 8 1.61 0.02 -27.95
CA ALA A 8 2.38 -1.21 -28.16
C ALA A 8 3.27 -1.10 -29.40
N ARG A 9 2.74 -0.54 -30.50
CA ARG A 9 3.54 -0.28 -31.70
C ARG A 9 4.63 0.77 -31.48
N GLU A 10 4.31 1.88 -30.83
CA GLU A 10 5.27 2.96 -30.52
C GLU A 10 6.42 2.48 -29.62
N LEU A 11 6.13 1.53 -28.72
CA LEU A 11 7.09 0.95 -27.79
C LEU A 11 7.77 -0.33 -28.33
N ASP A 12 7.48 -0.74 -29.56
CA ASP A 12 7.94 -2.00 -30.16
C ASP A 12 7.66 -3.24 -29.26
N MET A 13 6.44 -3.30 -28.74
CA MET A 13 5.95 -4.34 -27.86
C MET A 13 4.71 -5.03 -28.42
N GLN A 14 4.52 -6.30 -28.04
CA GLN A 14 3.24 -6.98 -28.24
C GLN A 14 2.17 -6.36 -27.31
N PRO A 15 0.95 -6.08 -27.79
CA PRO A 15 -0.12 -5.49 -26.97
C PRO A 15 -0.40 -6.24 -25.67
N ASP A 16 -0.46 -7.57 -25.71
CA ASP A 16 -0.68 -8.39 -24.50
C ASP A 16 0.45 -8.25 -23.48
N ASN A 17 1.70 -8.13 -23.96
CA ASN A 17 2.86 -7.93 -23.11
C ASN A 17 2.85 -6.53 -22.47
N LEU A 18 2.47 -5.50 -23.25
CA LEU A 18 2.30 -4.15 -22.73
C LEU A 18 1.25 -4.10 -21.62
N ILE A 19 0.08 -4.74 -21.83
CA ILE A 19 -0.98 -4.80 -20.81
C ILE A 19 -0.47 -5.48 -19.54
N ARG A 20 0.14 -6.67 -19.69
CA ARG A 20 0.64 -7.45 -18.55
C ARG A 20 1.66 -6.66 -17.73
N GLN A 21 2.66 -6.09 -18.39
CA GLN A 21 3.71 -5.32 -17.70
C GLN A 21 3.16 -4.05 -17.07
N SER A 22 2.21 -3.37 -17.72
CA SER A 22 1.59 -2.16 -17.18
C SER A 22 0.82 -2.44 -15.90
N ILE A 23 0.04 -3.52 -15.87
CA ILE A 23 -0.72 -3.93 -14.68
C ILE A 23 0.23 -4.33 -13.56
N GLU A 24 1.24 -5.15 -13.85
CA GLU A 24 2.23 -5.56 -12.86
C GLU A 24 2.96 -4.33 -12.27
N PHE A 25 3.42 -3.42 -13.13
CA PHE A 25 4.08 -2.21 -12.70
C PHE A 25 3.18 -1.34 -11.82
N PHE A 26 1.92 -1.15 -12.23
CA PHE A 26 0.94 -0.37 -11.46
C PHE A 26 0.71 -0.95 -10.08
N LEU A 27 0.49 -2.27 -9.98
CA LEU A 27 0.26 -2.95 -8.70
C LEU A 27 1.49 -2.88 -7.79
N ARG A 28 2.69 -3.10 -8.34
CA ARG A 28 3.96 -2.96 -7.58
C ARG A 28 4.16 -1.53 -7.09
N HIS A 29 3.84 -0.54 -7.91
CA HIS A 29 3.94 0.86 -7.52
C HIS A 29 2.95 1.20 -6.40
N LYS A 30 1.69 0.75 -6.50
CA LYS A 30 0.68 0.90 -5.45
C LYS A 30 1.11 0.24 -4.15
N LEU A 31 1.66 -0.97 -4.21
CA LEU A 31 2.19 -1.66 -3.05
C LEU A 31 3.31 -0.85 -2.37
N LYS A 32 4.29 -0.36 -3.14
CA LYS A 32 5.38 0.46 -2.58
C LYS A 32 4.90 1.76 -1.92
N MET A 33 3.85 2.38 -2.44
CA MET A 33 3.25 3.56 -1.80
C MET A 33 2.66 3.20 -0.44
N ILE A 34 1.87 2.12 -0.35
CA ILE A 34 1.30 1.64 0.91
C ILE A 34 2.41 1.27 1.90
N GLU A 35 3.45 0.57 1.46
CA GLU A 35 4.62 0.25 2.29
C GLU A 35 5.31 1.51 2.83
N SER A 36 5.43 2.55 2.00
CA SER A 36 6.03 3.83 2.40
C SER A 36 5.16 4.58 3.40
N GLU A 37 3.83 4.59 3.22
CA GLU A 37 2.88 5.17 4.17
C GLU A 37 2.94 4.44 5.52
N LEU A 38 2.95 3.10 5.51
CA LEU A 38 3.10 2.28 6.71
C LEU A 38 4.43 2.57 7.42
N PHE A 39 5.52 2.74 6.68
CA PHE A 39 6.83 3.09 7.25
C PHE A 39 6.82 4.47 7.93
N LEU A 40 6.17 5.46 7.32
CA LEU A 40 6.04 6.80 7.91
C LEU A 40 5.19 6.76 9.18
N LEU A 41 4.08 6.02 9.18
CA LEU A 41 3.23 5.82 10.36
C LEU A 41 4.02 5.11 11.48
N ALA A 42 4.73 4.04 11.16
CA ALA A 42 5.59 3.31 12.08
C ALA A 42 6.61 4.26 12.74
N ARG A 43 7.25 5.12 11.95
CA ARG A 43 8.20 6.13 12.45
C ARG A 43 7.53 7.20 13.31
N LYS A 44 6.34 7.69 12.92
CA LYS A 44 5.59 8.72 13.67
C LYS A 44 5.30 8.27 15.10
N TYR A 45 4.91 7.02 15.27
CA TYR A 45 4.54 6.46 16.57
C TYR A 45 5.67 5.70 17.27
N GLY A 46 6.82 5.51 16.61
CA GLY A 46 7.95 4.76 17.16
C GLY A 46 7.68 3.25 17.30
N VAL A 47 6.77 2.70 16.49
CA VAL A 47 6.35 1.30 16.53
C VAL A 47 6.68 0.56 15.25
N LYS A 48 6.75 -0.77 15.30
CA LYS A 48 6.93 -1.64 14.13
C LYS A 48 5.65 -2.38 13.75
N THR A 49 4.69 -2.47 14.66
CA THR A 49 3.45 -3.22 14.48
C THR A 49 2.23 -2.42 14.93
N VAL A 50 1.07 -2.74 14.33
CA VAL A 50 -0.21 -2.14 14.72
C VAL A 50 -0.58 -2.49 16.16
N THR A 51 -0.17 -3.68 16.60
CA THR A 51 -0.37 -4.18 17.96
C THR A 51 0.47 -3.39 18.97
N GLU A 52 1.68 -2.97 18.59
CA GLU A 52 2.46 -2.04 19.40
C GLU A 52 1.79 -0.66 19.48
N LEU A 53 1.20 -0.17 18.37
CA LEU A 53 0.45 1.09 18.38
C LEU A 53 -0.80 1.00 19.28
N ASP A 54 -1.60 -0.06 19.15
CA ASP A 54 -2.77 -0.36 19.99
C ASP A 54 -2.40 -0.37 21.49
N LYS A 55 -1.27 -0.99 21.83
CA LYS A 55 -0.77 -1.01 23.21
C LYS A 55 -0.45 0.40 23.71
N LEU A 56 0.21 1.24 22.91
CA LEU A 56 0.54 2.62 23.31
C LEU A 56 -0.71 3.51 23.46
N ILE A 57 -1.74 3.29 22.64
CA ILE A 57 -3.04 3.97 22.77
C ILE A 57 -3.72 3.56 24.08
N LYS A 58 -3.76 2.24 24.38
CA LYS A 58 -4.32 1.70 25.63
C LYS A 58 -3.58 2.16 26.88
N GLU A 59 -2.26 2.37 26.78
CA GLU A 59 -1.44 2.93 27.86
C GLU A 59 -1.63 4.45 28.04
N GLY A 60 -2.45 5.10 27.20
CA GLY A 60 -2.72 6.54 27.27
C GLY A 60 -1.56 7.41 26.78
N LYS A 61 -0.55 6.84 26.11
CA LYS A 61 0.57 7.59 25.53
C LYS A 61 0.15 8.41 24.31
N PHE A 62 -0.91 8.00 23.63
CA PHE A 62 -1.53 8.75 22.55
C PHE A 62 -3.04 8.80 22.76
N HIS A 63 -3.65 9.95 22.49
CA HIS A 63 -5.11 10.08 22.53
C HIS A 63 -5.74 9.36 21.34
N GLU A 64 -6.80 8.61 21.61
CA GLU A 64 -7.49 7.76 20.63
C GLU A 64 -8.10 8.60 19.48
N GLU A 65 -8.68 9.76 19.79
CA GLU A 65 -9.25 10.68 18.79
C GLU A 65 -8.22 11.17 17.76
N ASP A 66 -6.98 11.42 18.20
CA ASP A 66 -5.88 11.90 17.34
C ASP A 66 -5.17 10.78 16.57
N THR A 67 -5.42 9.51 16.93
CA THR A 67 -4.70 8.35 16.40
C THR A 67 -5.56 7.36 15.65
N PHE A 68 -6.89 7.49 15.72
CA PHE A 68 -7.85 6.58 15.10
C PHE A 68 -7.66 6.44 13.58
N GLU A 69 -7.50 7.56 12.86
CA GLU A 69 -7.34 7.53 11.39
C GLU A 69 -6.05 6.82 10.96
N ASP A 70 -4.98 7.06 11.70
CA ASP A 70 -3.66 6.48 11.44
C ASP A 70 -3.59 5.00 11.84
N TYR A 71 -4.26 4.62 12.93
CA TYR A 71 -4.45 3.22 13.33
C TYR A 71 -5.19 2.44 12.23
N PHE A 72 -6.28 2.99 11.71
CA PHE A 72 -7.08 2.35 10.67
C PHE A 72 -6.32 2.17 9.36
N LYS A 73 -5.52 3.17 8.95
CA LYS A 73 -4.61 3.06 7.81
C LYS A 73 -3.58 1.95 8.00
N PHE A 74 -3.05 1.81 9.22
CA PHE A 74 -2.05 0.80 9.55
C PHE A 74 -2.63 -0.63 9.53
N GLU A 75 -3.88 -0.80 9.99
CA GLU A 75 -4.62 -2.06 9.98
C GLU A 75 -4.99 -2.50 8.54
N ILE A 76 -5.62 -1.60 7.76
CA ILE A 76 -6.04 -1.89 6.37
C ILE A 76 -4.85 -2.20 5.47
N GLY A 77 -3.73 -1.49 5.64
CA GLY A 77 -2.52 -1.73 4.87
C GLY A 77 -1.97 -3.16 5.01
N ARG A 78 -2.36 -3.91 6.06
CA ARG A 78 -1.96 -5.30 6.29
C ARG A 78 -3.05 -6.34 5.99
N GLY A 79 -4.33 -5.96 6.06
CA GLY A 79 -5.45 -6.92 6.15
C GLY A 79 -5.87 -7.64 4.87
N SER A 80 -5.65 -7.12 3.65
CA SER A 80 -6.30 -7.71 2.46
C SER A 80 -5.52 -8.82 1.73
N TRP A 81 -4.31 -9.19 2.17
CA TRP A 81 -3.42 -10.09 1.41
C TRP A 81 -2.90 -11.31 2.18
N ARG A 82 -3.08 -11.38 3.50
CA ARG A 82 -2.57 -12.49 4.32
C ARG A 82 -3.54 -13.66 4.52
N GLU A 83 -4.82 -13.50 4.22
CA GLU A 83 -5.84 -14.55 4.41
C GLU A 83 -6.23 -15.31 3.11
N ARG A 84 -5.52 -15.09 2.00
CA ARG A 84 -5.73 -15.80 0.73
C ARG A 84 -4.45 -16.41 0.16
N GLY A 85 -3.63 -17.00 1.03
CA GLY A 85 -2.47 -17.82 0.68
C GLY A 85 -2.64 -19.23 1.22
#